data_AF-A0A9Q0YIQ2-F1
#
_entry.id   AF-A0A9Q0YIQ2-F1
#
_cell.length_a   1.000
_cell.length_b   1.000
_cell.length_c   1.000
_cell.angle_alpha   90.00
_cell.angle_beta   90.00
_cell.angle_gamma   90.00
#
_symmetry.space_group_name_H-M   'P 1'
#
loop_
_entity.id
_entity.type
_entity.pdbx_description
1 polymer ?
#
loop_
_entity_poly.entity_id
_entity_poly.type
_entity_poly.pdbx_seq_one_letter_code
_entity_poly.pdbx_strand_id
1 'polypeptide(L)'
;MDKHLTEVQVVKFQTSAKKWVDLYYQANCSTDITPYMHVLAFHLPEAMKLHGNVSHFCQQGLEKVNDLVTKWYHRSTNFGRNAMGQIMAKQYRLHLLADRCTRKKKWSTQCSICKRKGHNKRSCGQKEEYVFW
;
A
#
# COMPACT_ATOMS: atom_id res chain seq x y z
N MET A 1 -7.84 9.45 -5.73
CA MET A 1 -8.73 9.61 -6.90
C MET A 1 -8.51 8.41 -7.78
N ASP A 2 -9.40 7.41 -7.68
CA ASP A 2 -9.36 6.26 -8.56
C ASP A 2 -9.73 6.73 -9.96
N LYS A 3 -8.77 6.65 -10.89
CA LYS A 3 -9.03 6.94 -12.29
C LYS A 3 -9.86 5.78 -12.82
N HIS A 4 -11.15 6.00 -13.03
CA HIS A 4 -11.97 5.05 -13.77
C HIS A 4 -11.39 4.90 -15.18
N LEU A 5 -11.09 3.66 -15.55
CA LEU A 5 -10.70 3.31 -16.91
C LEU A 5 -11.89 3.53 -17.83
N THR A 6 -11.68 4.24 -18.93
CA THR A 6 -12.73 4.42 -19.93
C THR A 6 -12.88 3.15 -20.75
N GLU A 7 -14.06 2.91 -21.30
CA GLU A 7 -14.34 1.74 -22.13
C GLU A 7 -13.37 1.64 -23.33
N VAL A 8 -13.03 2.78 -23.93
CA VAL A 8 -12.03 2.89 -25.02
C VAL A 8 -10.66 2.36 -24.58
N GLN A 9 -10.23 2.66 -23.35
CA GLN A 9 -8.96 2.17 -22.82
C GLN A 9 -8.99 0.66 -22.60
N VAL A 10 -10.12 0.10 -22.14
CA VAL A 10 -10.26 -1.35 -21.93
C VAL A 10 -10.28 -2.10 -23.27
N VAL A 11 -10.98 -1.59 -24.28
CA VAL A 11 -10.98 -2.20 -25.63
C VAL A 11 -9.60 -2.12 -26.28
N LYS A 12 -8.90 -0.98 -26.13
CA LYS A 12 -7.52 -0.84 -26.61
C LYS A 12 -6.60 -1.85 -25.92
N PHE A 13 -6.72 -2.01 -24.60
CA PHE A 13 -5.99 -3.00 -23.84
C PHE A 13 -6.26 -4.43 -24.34
N GLN A 14 -7.52 -4.81 -24.48
CA GLN A 14 -7.91 -6.14 -24.96
C GLN A 14 -7.33 -6.44 -26.35
N THR A 15 -7.41 -5.47 -27.26
CA THR A 15 -6.86 -5.59 -28.61
C THR A 15 -5.35 -5.80 -28.57
N SER A 16 -4.63 -5.03 -27.75
CA SER A 16 -3.18 -5.18 -27.56
C SER A 16 -2.83 -6.53 -26.92
N ALA A 17 -3.60 -6.99 -25.93
CA ALA A 17 -3.38 -8.28 -25.26
C ALA A 17 -3.52 -9.45 -26.23
N LYS A 18 -4.59 -9.46 -27.05
CA LYS A 18 -4.79 -10.49 -28.09
C LYS A 18 -3.65 -10.51 -29.11
N LYS A 19 -3.28 -9.34 -29.64
CA LYS A 19 -2.13 -9.21 -30.57
C LYS A 19 -0.83 -9.73 -29.97
N TRP A 20 -0.60 -9.50 -28.68
CA TRP A 20 0.58 -10.02 -27.99
C TRP A 20 0.54 -11.55 -27.87
N VAL A 21 -0.63 -12.15 -27.56
CA VAL A 21 -0.78 -13.61 -27.54
C VAL A 21 -0.54 -14.21 -28.94
N ASP A 22 -1.04 -13.58 -29.99
CA ASP A 22 -0.81 -14.01 -31.38
C ASP A 22 0.68 -13.96 -31.73
N LEU A 23 1.39 -12.90 -31.33
CA LEU A 23 2.83 -12.77 -31.52
C LEU A 23 3.61 -13.83 -30.73
N TYR A 24 3.22 -14.10 -29.48
CA TYR A 24 3.83 -15.16 -28.67
C TYR A 24 3.70 -16.53 -29.34
N TYR A 25 2.51 -16.83 -29.89
CA TYR A 25 2.25 -18.07 -30.62
C TYR A 25 3.15 -18.19 -31.86
N GLN A 26 3.24 -17.12 -32.66
CA GLN A 26 4.10 -17.09 -33.86
C GLN A 26 5.58 -17.22 -33.52
N ALA A 27 6.05 -16.57 -32.46
CA ALA A 27 7.46 -16.52 -32.10
C ALA A 27 7.97 -17.84 -31.49
N ASN A 28 7.14 -18.52 -30.70
CA ASN A 28 7.55 -19.74 -30.00
C ASN A 28 7.21 -21.03 -30.76
N CYS A 29 6.46 -20.94 -31.87
CA CYS A 29 5.94 -22.10 -32.61
C CYS A 29 5.30 -23.16 -31.68
N SER A 30 4.79 -22.74 -30.52
CA SER A 30 4.21 -23.60 -29.50
C SER A 30 2.71 -23.33 -29.40
N THR A 31 1.96 -24.39 -29.14
CA THR A 31 0.50 -24.33 -28.91
C THR A 31 0.15 -24.11 -27.45
N ASP A 32 1.14 -23.99 -26.56
CA ASP A 32 0.96 -23.94 -25.12
C ASP A 32 0.54 -22.53 -24.66
N ILE A 33 -0.74 -22.24 -24.80
CA ILE A 33 -1.34 -21.05 -24.19
C ILE A 33 -1.55 -21.33 -22.70
N THR A 34 -0.80 -20.62 -21.86
CA THR A 34 -0.98 -20.75 -20.41
C THR A 34 -2.34 -20.18 -19.96
N PRO A 35 -2.92 -20.68 -18.85
CA PRO A 35 -4.14 -20.12 -18.29
C PRO A 35 -4.05 -18.60 -18.04
N TYR A 36 -2.87 -18.09 -17.67
CA TYR A 36 -2.65 -16.65 -17.45
C TYR A 36 -2.72 -15.83 -18.75
N MET A 37 -2.25 -16.36 -19.87
CA MET A 37 -2.38 -15.71 -21.18
C MET A 37 -3.85 -15.64 -21.62
N HIS A 38 -4.59 -16.73 -21.41
CA HIS A 38 -6.03 -16.77 -21.67
C HIS A 38 -6.78 -15.75 -20.80
N VAL A 39 -6.54 -15.74 -19.49
CA VAL A 39 -7.12 -14.77 -18.56
C VAL A 39 -6.77 -13.34 -18.97
N LEU A 40 -5.52 -13.06 -19.34
CA LEU A 40 -5.06 -11.73 -19.75
C LEU A 40 -5.85 -11.19 -20.96
N ALA A 41 -6.06 -12.02 -21.98
CA ALA A 41 -6.67 -11.58 -23.24
C ALA A 41 -8.21 -11.57 -23.21
N PHE A 42 -8.83 -12.46 -22.43
CA PHE A 42 -10.28 -12.68 -22.45
C PHE A 42 -10.98 -12.21 -21.17
N HIS A 43 -10.47 -12.55 -19.99
CA HIS A 43 -11.19 -12.30 -18.72
C HIS A 43 -10.76 -11.01 -18.00
N LEU A 44 -9.50 -10.61 -18.12
CA LEU A 44 -9.02 -9.38 -17.49
C LEU A 44 -9.76 -8.13 -18.00
N PRO A 45 -10.08 -7.99 -19.31
CA PRO A 45 -10.91 -6.89 -19.79
C PRO A 45 -12.33 -6.90 -19.18
N GLU A 46 -12.93 -8.06 -18.96
CA GLU A 46 -14.24 -8.20 -18.31
C GLU A 46 -14.16 -7.71 -16.85
N ALA A 47 -13.12 -8.13 -16.11
CA ALA A 47 -12.86 -7.67 -14.75
C ALA A 47 -12.59 -6.15 -14.68
N MET A 48 -11.86 -5.59 -15.66
CA MET A 48 -11.62 -4.15 -15.77
C MET A 48 -12.91 -3.36 -16.03
N LYS A 49 -13.85 -3.89 -16.82
CA LYS A 49 -15.16 -3.26 -17.02
C LYS A 49 -16.02 -3.32 -15.77
N LEU A 50 -16.03 -4.47 -15.08
CA LEU A 50 -16.89 -4.70 -13.93
C LEU A 50 -16.41 -3.97 -12.66
N HIS A 51 -15.10 -3.97 -12.42
CA HIS A 51 -14.52 -3.47 -11.17
C HIS A 51 -13.61 -2.24 -11.35
N GLY A 52 -13.36 -1.81 -12.59
CA GLY A 52 -12.43 -0.72 -12.88
C GLY A 52 -10.99 -1.13 -12.61
N ASN A 53 -10.45 -0.67 -11.48
CA ASN A 53 -9.06 -0.91 -11.13
C ASN A 53 -8.86 -2.32 -10.52
N VAL A 54 -8.33 -3.25 -11.33
CA VAL A 54 -8.10 -4.64 -10.92
C VAL A 54 -6.97 -4.77 -9.89
N SER A 55 -6.11 -3.74 -9.72
CA SER A 55 -5.01 -3.79 -8.74
C SER A 55 -5.48 -3.95 -7.29
N HIS A 56 -6.72 -3.58 -6.97
CA HIS A 56 -7.29 -3.81 -5.64
C HIS A 56 -7.44 -5.30 -5.29
N PHE A 57 -7.49 -6.17 -6.30
CA PHE A 57 -7.63 -7.62 -6.14
C PHE A 57 -6.29 -8.35 -6.22
N CYS A 58 -5.17 -7.64 -6.34
CA CYS A 58 -3.87 -8.29 -6.35
C CYS A 58 -3.54 -8.83 -4.95
N GLN A 59 -2.99 -10.03 -4.89
CA GLN A 59 -2.59 -10.67 -3.63
C GLN A 59 -1.23 -10.18 -3.11
N GLN A 60 -0.66 -9.12 -3.70
CA GLN A 60 0.65 -8.57 -3.31
C GLN A 60 0.69 -8.17 -1.83
N GLY A 61 -0.39 -7.61 -1.30
CA GLY A 61 -0.50 -7.26 0.11
C GLY A 61 -0.47 -8.50 1.01
N LEU A 62 -1.13 -9.58 0.59
CA LEU A 62 -1.16 -10.85 1.32
C LEU A 62 0.22 -11.51 1.32
N GLU A 63 0.89 -11.56 0.17
CA GLU A 63 2.27 -12.08 0.03
C GLU A 63 3.23 -11.31 0.95
N LYS A 64 3.10 -9.98 1.00
CA LYS A 64 3.95 -9.15 1.87
C LYS A 64 3.70 -9.40 3.35
N VAL A 65 2.44 -9.65 3.73
CA VAL A 65 2.09 -10.06 5.10
C VAL A 65 2.69 -11.44 5.41
N ASN A 66 2.64 -12.37 4.45
CA ASN A 66 3.23 -13.69 4.62
C ASN A 66 4.76 -13.63 4.84
N ASP A 67 5.47 -12.82 4.06
CA ASP A 67 6.91 -12.55 4.28
C ASP A 67 7.20 -12.07 5.71
N LEU A 68 6.36 -11.15 6.20
CA LEU A 68 6.51 -10.55 7.51
C LEU A 68 6.25 -11.57 8.62
N VAL A 69 5.19 -12.36 8.49
CA VAL A 69 4.82 -13.43 9.42
C VAL A 69 5.90 -14.50 9.46
N THR A 70 6.43 -14.89 8.29
CA THR A 70 7.54 -15.85 8.17
C THR A 70 8.78 -15.36 8.91
N LYS A 71 9.14 -14.08 8.74
CA LYS A 71 10.24 -13.46 9.51
C LYS A 71 9.97 -13.46 11.01
N TRP A 72 8.74 -13.22 11.45
CA TRP A 72 8.40 -13.27 12.87
C TRP A 72 8.50 -14.67 13.45
N TYR A 73 8.07 -15.66 12.69
CA TYR A 73 8.16 -17.06 13.06
C TYR A 73 9.61 -17.47 13.31
N HIS A 74 10.50 -17.28 12.32
CA HIS A 74 11.91 -17.68 12.42
C HIS A 74 12.74 -16.85 13.39
N ARG A 75 12.35 -15.60 13.67
CA ARG A 75 13.04 -14.75 14.65
C ARG A 75 12.47 -14.85 16.07
N SER A 76 11.44 -15.66 16.28
CA SER A 76 10.89 -15.88 17.62
C SER A 76 11.83 -16.76 18.43
N THR A 77 12.07 -16.40 19.69
CA THR A 77 12.93 -17.16 20.60
C THR A 77 12.24 -18.42 21.14
N ASN A 78 10.92 -18.53 21.00
CA ASN A 78 10.10 -19.65 21.46
C ASN A 78 9.61 -20.50 20.27
N PHE A 79 10.56 -20.99 19.47
CA PHE A 79 10.27 -21.81 18.30
C PHE A 79 9.47 -23.07 18.70
N GLY A 80 8.40 -23.39 17.97
CA GLY A 80 7.64 -24.64 18.12
C GLY A 80 6.50 -24.68 19.16
N ARG A 81 6.47 -23.80 20.17
CA ARG A 81 5.34 -23.75 21.15
C ARG A 81 4.33 -22.66 20.79
N ASN A 82 3.12 -23.04 20.37
CA ASN A 82 2.02 -22.10 20.04
C ASN A 82 2.45 -20.92 19.16
N ALA A 83 3.17 -21.20 18.07
CA ALA A 83 3.74 -20.16 17.21
C ALA A 83 2.67 -19.27 16.57
N MET A 84 1.52 -19.85 16.19
CA MET A 84 0.39 -19.09 15.65
C MET A 84 -0.17 -18.10 16.65
N GLY A 85 -0.38 -18.50 17.91
CA GLY A 85 -0.83 -17.59 18.97
C GLY A 85 0.15 -16.44 19.20
N GLN A 86 1.46 -16.72 19.15
CA GLN A 86 2.49 -15.68 19.28
C GLN A 86 2.50 -14.69 18.10
N ILE A 87 2.35 -15.18 16.86
CA ILE A 87 2.25 -14.36 15.65
C ILE A 87 1.03 -13.45 15.74
N MET A 88 -0.14 -14.01 16.10
CA MET A 88 -1.38 -13.24 16.23
C MET A 88 -1.28 -12.19 17.34
N ALA A 89 -0.72 -12.54 18.51
CA ALA A 89 -0.50 -11.60 19.60
C ALA A 89 0.46 -10.46 19.21
N LYS A 90 1.50 -10.77 18.42
CA LYS A 90 2.43 -9.77 17.88
C LYS A 90 1.75 -8.83 16.89
N GLN A 91 0.94 -9.37 15.98
CA GLN A 91 0.17 -8.58 15.03
C GLN A 91 -0.79 -7.62 15.75
N TYR A 92 -1.53 -8.13 16.75
CA TYR A 92 -2.40 -7.31 17.59
C TYR A 92 -1.65 -6.19 18.31
N ARG A 93 -0.48 -6.50 18.89
CA ARG A 93 0.37 -5.50 19.56
C ARG A 93 0.84 -4.40 18.59
N LEU A 94 1.24 -4.76 17.37
CA LEU A 94 1.65 -3.79 16.35
C LEU A 94 0.49 -2.90 15.91
N HIS A 95 -0.71 -3.48 15.74
CA HIS A 95 -1.91 -2.73 15.42
C HIS A 95 -2.23 -1.67 16.50
N LEU A 96 -2.20 -2.05 17.79
CA LEU A 96 -2.39 -1.11 18.91
C LEU A 96 -1.33 0.01 18.98
N LEU A 97 -0.10 -0.27 18.52
CA LEU A 97 0.97 0.74 18.49
C LEU A 97 0.80 1.70 17.31
N ALA A 98 0.41 1.21 16.14
CA ALA A 98 0.10 2.02 14.96
C ALA A 98 -1.02 3.02 15.27
N ASP A 99 -2.10 2.54 15.88
CA ASP A 99 -3.24 3.35 16.34
C ASP A 99 -2.85 4.43 17.34
N ARG A 100 -1.90 4.14 18.24
CA ARG A 100 -1.39 5.14 19.19
C ARG A 100 -0.52 6.20 18.52
N CYS A 101 0.24 5.84 17.49
CA CYS A 101 1.03 6.79 16.73
C CYS A 101 0.16 7.73 15.88
N THR A 102 -0.92 7.23 15.28
CA THR A 102 -1.86 8.06 14.51
C THR A 102 -2.68 8.98 15.41
N ARG A 103 -2.99 8.55 16.64
CA ARG A 103 -3.71 9.36 17.65
C ARG A 103 -2.84 10.37 18.40
N LYS A 104 -1.53 10.47 18.11
CA LYS A 104 -0.72 11.57 18.67
C LYS A 104 -1.26 12.90 18.16
N LYS A 105 -2.04 13.59 19.02
CA LYS A 105 -2.44 14.99 18.80
C LYS A 105 -1.18 15.79 18.46
N LYS A 106 -1.20 16.50 17.33
CA LYS A 106 -0.23 17.58 17.09
C LYS A 106 -0.43 18.57 18.24
N TRP A 107 0.48 18.58 19.20
CA TRP A 107 0.47 19.58 20.25
C TRP A 107 0.59 20.94 19.57
N SER A 108 -0.46 21.77 19.64
CA SER A 108 -0.36 23.14 19.18
C SER A 108 0.50 23.88 20.21
N THR A 109 1.80 24.01 19.92
CA THR A 109 2.67 24.81 20.78
C THR A 109 2.19 26.25 20.73
N GLN A 110 1.92 26.84 21.90
CA GLN A 110 1.65 28.26 22.03
C GLN A 110 2.98 28.97 22.25
N CYS A 111 3.26 29.98 21.44
CA CYS A 111 4.49 30.74 21.56
C CYS A 111 4.45 31.59 22.84
N SER A 112 5.49 31.54 23.66
CA SER A 112 5.59 32.34 24.89
C SER A 112 5.80 33.84 24.63
N ILE A 113 6.30 34.23 23.44
CA ILE A 113 6.48 35.63 23.04
C ILE A 113 5.15 36.21 22.51
N CYS A 114 4.63 35.65 21.42
CA CYS A 114 3.48 36.25 20.72
C CYS A 114 2.11 35.69 21.15
N LYS A 115 2.09 34.68 22.04
CA LYS A 115 0.90 33.95 22.50
C LYS A 115 0.07 33.27 21.41
N ARG A 116 0.52 33.25 20.14
CA ARG A 116 -0.15 32.56 19.03
C ARG A 116 0.20 31.06 19.01
N LYS A 117 -0.72 30.24 18.48
CA LYS A 117 -0.55 28.79 18.34
C LYS A 117 0.16 28.44 17.02
N GLY A 118 0.85 27.31 16.99
CA GLY A 118 1.43 26.73 15.77
C GLY A 118 2.92 26.98 15.55
N HIS A 119 3.60 27.64 16.49
CA HIS A 119 5.06 27.80 16.49
C HIS A 119 5.58 27.98 17.93
N ASN A 120 6.90 27.96 18.12
CA ASN A 120 7.55 28.08 19.43
C ASN A 120 8.39 29.38 19.50
N LYS A 121 8.97 29.69 20.67
CA LYS A 121 9.81 30.90 20.87
C LYS A 121 10.93 31.03 19.83
N ARG A 122 11.54 29.92 19.42
CA ARG A 122 12.69 29.89 18.49
C ARG A 122 12.31 30.19 17.04
N SER A 123 11.07 29.89 16.65
CA SER A 123 10.54 30.15 15.31
C SER A 123 9.59 31.36 15.28
N CYS A 124 9.55 32.14 16.36
CA CYS A 124 8.76 33.35 16.45
C CYS A 124 9.48 34.51 15.73
N GLY A 125 8.81 35.16 14.77
CA GLY A 125 9.35 36.31 14.05
C GLY A 125 9.36 37.63 14.84
N GLN A 126 8.90 37.61 16.10
CA GLN A 126 8.96 38.78 17.00
C GLN A 126 10.27 38.76 17.79
N LYS A 127 11.03 39.85 17.73
CA LYS A 127 12.22 40.05 18.55
C LYS A 127 11.77 40.51 19.94
N GLU A 128 12.30 39.90 20.99
CA GLU A 128 12.17 40.43 22.35
C GLU A 128 12.88 41.79 22.37
N GLU A 129 12.12 42.87 22.59
CA GLU A 129 12.70 44.17 22.90
C GLU A 129 13.32 44.06 24.30
N TYR A 130 14.65 43.92 24.33
CA TYR A 130 15.40 43.96 25.57
C TYR A 130 15.38 45.39 26.09
N VAL A 131 14.50 45.66 27.05
CA VAL A 131 14.60 46.87 27.87
C VAL A 131 15.70 46.60 28.90
N PHE A 132 16.91 47.09 28.60
CA PHE A 132 17.99 47.17 29.59
C PHE A 132 17.60 48.22 30.63
N TRP A 133 17.43 47.78 31.89
CA TRP A 133 17.55 48.62 33.07
C TRP A 133 18.81 48.16 33.82
#